data_AF-A0A135V1T7-F1
#
_entry.id   AF-A0A135V1T7-F1
#
_cell.length_a   1.000
_cell.length_b   1.000
_cell.length_c   1.000
_cell.angle_alpha   90.00
_cell.angle_beta   90.00
_cell.angle_gamma   90.00
#
_symmetry.space_group_name_H-M   'P 1'
#
loop_
_entity.id
_entity.type
_entity.pdbx_description
1 polymer ?
#
loop_
_entity_poly.entity_id
_entity_poly.type
_entity_poly.pdbx_seq_one_letter_code
_entity_poly.pdbx_strand_id
1 'polypeptide(L)'
;MLSASNIPIPNHSSDYTEPTTVLLLPAFVIIDHVTPKSVPELITEFVDKAPTNISPLAPLALPSSVPVASSTNNGTDTSAAAAATTTSSIPPEISRRPCPHSALILLCSQKTRDARCGQSAPLLRKELERHLRPLGLFRDMDDERPGGVGIYFISHVGGHKYSANMMVYRRPDAFGLDDVERVTEGGEHMVPKAKTVVPETEDVGAAQCIWLARIKPEDCENLVKYTILQGKVVKPETQLRGGFDRAKGIMSW
;
A
#
# COMPACT_ATOMS: atom_id res chain seq x y z
N MET A 1 -8.91 0.78 7.56
CA MET A 1 -8.75 2.22 7.26
C MET A 1 -8.89 2.39 5.76
N LEU A 2 -9.75 3.29 5.30
CA LEU A 2 -9.81 3.69 3.89
C LEU A 2 -9.14 5.05 3.75
N SER A 3 -8.27 5.21 2.75
CA SER A 3 -7.56 6.47 2.51
C SER A 3 -7.39 6.70 1.02
N ALA A 4 -7.72 7.90 0.54
CA ALA A 4 -7.39 8.30 -0.82
C ALA A 4 -5.87 8.53 -0.92
N SER A 5 -5.30 8.17 -2.06
CA SER A 5 -3.87 8.31 -2.33
C SER A 5 -3.63 9.02 -3.66
N ASN A 6 -2.39 9.45 -3.88
CA ASN A 6 -1.96 9.94 -5.19
C ASN A 6 -1.43 8.83 -6.11
N ILE A 7 -1.66 7.54 -5.82
CA ILE A 7 -1.27 6.45 -6.72
C ILE A 7 -1.98 6.68 -8.08
N PRO A 8 -1.27 6.61 -9.22
CA PRO A 8 -1.89 6.81 -10.52
C PRO A 8 -3.03 5.83 -10.77
N ILE A 9 -4.08 6.33 -11.39
CA ILE A 9 -5.22 5.54 -11.87
C ILE A 9 -5.12 5.42 -13.40
N PRO A 10 -5.58 4.31 -14.02
CA PRO A 10 -5.33 4.00 -15.42
C PRO A 10 -5.68 5.11 -16.42
N ASN A 11 -6.77 5.85 -16.16
CA ASN A 11 -7.28 6.86 -17.10
C ASN A 11 -6.98 8.30 -16.69
N HIS A 12 -6.30 8.51 -15.54
CA HIS A 12 -6.06 9.84 -14.93
C HIS A 12 -7.31 10.75 -14.79
N SER A 13 -8.50 10.17 -14.89
CA SER A 13 -9.78 10.88 -14.85
C SER A 13 -10.26 11.08 -13.42
N SER A 14 -10.79 12.26 -13.12
CA SER A 14 -11.47 12.52 -11.85
C SER A 14 -12.96 12.16 -11.89
N ASP A 15 -13.44 11.55 -12.99
CA ASP A 15 -14.83 11.15 -13.14
C ASP A 15 -15.10 9.86 -12.33
N TYR A 16 -16.07 9.94 -11.42
CA TYR A 16 -16.51 8.82 -10.61
C TYR A 16 -17.26 7.74 -11.42
N THR A 17 -17.61 8.02 -12.68
CA THR A 17 -18.14 7.01 -13.60
C THR A 17 -17.05 6.08 -14.13
N GLU A 18 -15.78 6.48 -14.04
CA GLU A 18 -14.66 5.67 -14.46
C GLU A 18 -14.16 4.75 -13.33
N PRO A 19 -13.68 3.54 -13.66
CA PRO A 19 -13.10 2.66 -12.67
C PRO A 19 -11.82 3.22 -12.05
N THR A 20 -11.61 2.90 -10.78
CA THR A 20 -10.40 3.24 -10.02
C THR A 20 -9.64 1.99 -9.60
N THR A 21 -8.49 2.18 -8.96
CA THR A 21 -7.63 1.13 -8.42
C THR A 21 -7.55 1.23 -6.91
N VAL A 22 -7.59 0.09 -6.22
CA VAL A 22 -7.48 0.02 -4.76
C VAL A 22 -6.22 -0.77 -4.39
N LEU A 23 -5.34 -0.15 -3.61
CA LEU A 23 -4.24 -0.86 -2.95
C LEU A 23 -4.74 -1.43 -1.61
N LEU A 24 -4.82 -2.76 -1.53
CA LEU A 24 -5.23 -3.49 -0.34
C LEU A 24 -4.01 -3.86 0.53
N LEU A 25 -3.99 -3.33 1.76
CA LEU A 25 -2.96 -3.61 2.77
C LEU A 25 -3.61 -4.26 4.00
N PRO A 26 -2.95 -5.21 4.68
CA PRO A 26 -1.57 -5.66 4.47
C PRO A 26 -1.36 -6.66 3.33
N ALA A 27 -2.38 -7.01 2.53
CA ALA A 27 -2.23 -7.98 1.45
C ALA A 27 -1.16 -7.60 0.39
N PHE A 28 -0.85 -6.31 0.22
CA PHE A 28 -0.02 -5.80 -0.88
C PHE A 28 -0.56 -6.25 -2.26
N VAL A 29 -1.87 -6.12 -2.42
CA VAL A 29 -2.58 -6.43 -3.66
C VAL A 29 -3.17 -5.16 -4.23
N ILE A 30 -3.05 -4.97 -5.55
CA ILE A 30 -3.75 -3.93 -6.28
C ILE A 30 -5.00 -4.56 -6.90
N ILE A 31 -6.14 -3.92 -6.71
CA ILE A 31 -7.43 -4.33 -7.27
C ILE A 31 -7.80 -3.27 -8.29
N ASP A 32 -7.86 -3.68 -9.56
CA ASP A 32 -8.17 -2.83 -10.69
C ASP A 32 -9.68 -2.87 -11.00
N HIS A 33 -10.13 -1.90 -11.79
CA HIS A 33 -11.51 -1.80 -12.29
C HIS A 33 -12.59 -1.62 -11.21
N VAL A 34 -12.24 -1.05 -10.06
CA VAL A 34 -13.18 -0.82 -8.96
C VAL A 34 -14.11 0.35 -9.30
N THR A 35 -15.41 0.13 -9.19
CA THR A 35 -16.45 1.17 -9.34
C THR A 35 -17.33 1.22 -8.09
N PRO A 36 -18.13 2.27 -7.88
CA PRO A 36 -19.10 2.29 -6.77
C PRO A 36 -20.05 1.08 -6.76
N LYS A 37 -20.38 0.53 -7.94
CA LYS A 37 -21.26 -0.64 -8.07
C LYS A 37 -20.59 -1.94 -7.64
N SER A 38 -19.27 -2.06 -7.80
CA SER A 38 -18.51 -3.26 -7.45
C SER A 38 -18.00 -3.27 -6.01
N VAL A 39 -18.39 -2.30 -5.18
CA VAL A 39 -17.97 -2.21 -3.77
C VAL A 39 -18.42 -3.42 -2.94
N PRO A 40 -19.65 -3.95 -3.10
CA PRO A 40 -20.04 -5.16 -2.37
C PRO A 40 -19.10 -6.33 -2.66
N GLU A 41 -18.81 -6.61 -3.93
CA GLU A 41 -17.89 -7.68 -4.35
C GLU A 41 -16.45 -7.40 -3.89
N LEU A 42 -15.99 -6.16 -3.97
CA LEU A 42 -14.69 -5.76 -3.43
C LEU A 42 -14.56 -6.13 -1.95
N ILE A 43 -15.61 -5.85 -1.16
CA ILE A 43 -15.60 -6.13 0.27
C ILE A 43 -15.62 -7.64 0.51
N THR A 44 -16.61 -8.35 -0.03
CA THR A 44 -16.82 -9.78 0.28
C THR A 44 -15.75 -10.68 -0.31
N GLU A 45 -15.25 -10.38 -1.50
CA GLU A 45 -14.32 -11.25 -2.22
C GLU A 45 -12.85 -10.90 -2.00
N PHE A 46 -12.53 -9.67 -1.61
CA PHE A 46 -11.14 -9.26 -1.40
C PHE A 46 -10.87 -8.75 0.02
N VAL A 47 -11.62 -7.77 0.53
CA VAL A 47 -11.32 -7.15 1.83
C VAL A 47 -11.52 -8.14 2.99
N ASP A 48 -12.66 -8.83 3.03
CA ASP A 48 -13.00 -9.75 4.13
C ASP A 48 -12.14 -11.02 4.13
N LYS A 49 -11.62 -11.40 2.96
CA LYS A 49 -10.78 -12.58 2.76
C LYS A 49 -9.28 -12.27 2.85
N ALA A 50 -8.89 -10.99 2.88
CA ALA A 50 -7.50 -10.58 2.95
C ALA A 50 -6.89 -10.78 4.34
N PRO A 51 -5.56 -10.95 4.44
CA PRO A 51 -4.89 -10.99 5.73
C PRO A 51 -5.09 -9.68 6.49
N THR A 52 -5.20 -9.79 7.80
CA THR A 52 -5.24 -8.67 8.75
C THR A 52 -3.86 -8.46 9.39
N ASN A 53 -3.75 -7.46 10.24
CA ASN A 53 -2.53 -7.18 11.02
C ASN A 53 -2.19 -8.29 12.04
N ILE A 54 -3.10 -9.22 12.30
CA ILE A 54 -2.92 -10.36 13.22
C ILE A 54 -2.86 -11.71 12.51
N SER A 55 -3.11 -11.74 11.20
CA SER A 55 -3.07 -12.97 10.41
C SER A 55 -1.63 -13.50 10.33
N PRO A 56 -1.43 -14.83 10.37
CA PRO A 56 -0.09 -15.43 10.19
C PRO A 56 0.46 -15.11 8.78
N LEU A 57 1.77 -15.19 8.61
CA LEU A 57 2.41 -15.07 7.29
C LEU A 57 2.15 -16.36 6.50
N ALA A 58 1.11 -16.34 5.68
CA ALA A 58 0.72 -17.42 4.79
C ALA A 58 0.44 -16.87 3.38
N PRO A 59 0.62 -17.68 2.33
CA PRO A 59 0.29 -17.29 0.96
C PRO A 59 -1.13 -16.76 0.82
N LEU A 60 -1.32 -15.78 -0.06
CA LEU A 60 -2.61 -15.17 -0.31
C LEU A 60 -3.57 -16.14 -1.03
N ALA A 61 -4.76 -16.32 -0.47
CA ALA A 61 -5.85 -17.10 -1.06
C ALA A 61 -6.98 -16.20 -1.60
N LEU A 62 -6.62 -15.18 -2.38
CA LEU A 62 -7.57 -14.25 -2.98
C LEU A 62 -7.92 -14.66 -4.43
N PRO A 63 -9.16 -14.48 -4.90
CA PRO A 63 -9.51 -14.74 -6.29
C PRO A 63 -8.73 -13.81 -7.23
N SER A 64 -8.31 -14.28 -8.41
CA SER A 64 -7.62 -13.43 -9.39
C SER A 64 -8.55 -12.37 -9.99
N SER A 65 -9.83 -12.71 -10.15
CA SER A 65 -10.84 -11.80 -10.68
C SER A 65 -12.24 -12.27 -10.28
N VAL A 66 -13.20 -11.33 -10.25
CA VAL A 66 -14.58 -11.57 -9.83
C VAL A 66 -15.54 -10.77 -10.72
N PRO A 67 -16.58 -11.41 -11.28
CA PRO A 67 -17.61 -10.70 -12.04
C PRO A 67 -18.42 -9.77 -11.13
N VAL A 68 -18.69 -8.56 -11.59
CA VAL A 68 -19.56 -7.61 -10.88
C VAL A 68 -21.01 -7.99 -11.16
N ALA A 69 -21.80 -8.24 -10.11
CA ALA A 69 -23.19 -8.62 -10.30
C ALA A 69 -23.96 -7.44 -10.92
N SER A 70 -24.47 -7.62 -12.13
CA SER A 70 -25.40 -6.66 -12.72
C SER A 70 -26.68 -6.69 -11.89
N SER A 71 -26.99 -5.58 -11.21
CA SER A 71 -28.24 -5.43 -10.47
C SER A 71 -29.41 -5.44 -11.48
N THR A 72 -29.92 -6.61 -11.85
CA THR A 72 -31.26 -6.73 -12.43
C THR A 72 -32.25 -6.45 -11.31
N ASN A 73 -32.78 -5.24 -11.30
CA ASN A 73 -33.97 -4.91 -10.52
C ASN A 73 -35.07 -5.92 -10.91
N ASN A 74 -35.49 -6.76 -9.98
CA ASN A 74 -36.79 -7.45 -10.07
C ASN A 74 -37.90 -6.41 -9.87
N GLY A 75 -38.16 -5.63 -10.91
CA GLY A 75 -39.44 -4.97 -11.12
C GLY A 75 -40.30 -5.92 -11.95
N THR A 76 -41.31 -6.51 -11.33
CA THR A 76 -42.41 -7.16 -12.05
C THR A 76 -43.09 -6.14 -12.94
N ASP A 77 -42.80 -6.16 -14.24
CA ASP A 77 -43.72 -5.66 -15.26
C ASP A 77 -43.76 -6.65 -16.43
N THR A 78 -44.92 -7.28 -16.55
CA THR A 78 -45.31 -8.17 -17.64
C THR A 78 -45.30 -7.45 -18.99
N SER A 79 -44.82 -8.19 -20.01
CA SER A 79 -45.06 -8.04 -21.45
C SER A 79 -44.41 -6.87 -22.21
N ALA A 80 -43.39 -7.18 -23.03
CA ALA A 80 -43.53 -7.23 -24.49
C ALA A 80 -42.17 -7.52 -25.15
N ALA A 81 -42.12 -8.55 -25.98
CA ALA A 81 -40.97 -8.90 -26.79
C ALA A 81 -40.76 -7.92 -27.94
N ALA A 82 -39.55 -7.36 -28.10
CA ALA A 82 -39.03 -6.92 -29.39
C ALA A 82 -37.49 -6.81 -29.35
N ALA A 83 -36.86 -7.68 -30.14
CA ALA A 83 -35.50 -7.70 -30.65
C ALA A 83 -34.52 -6.56 -30.25
N ALA A 84 -33.45 -6.92 -29.55
CA ALA A 84 -32.17 -6.20 -29.60
C ALA A 84 -31.00 -7.19 -29.45
N THR A 85 -30.34 -7.45 -30.58
CA THR A 85 -28.93 -7.80 -30.80
C THR A 85 -28.15 -8.38 -29.62
N THR A 86 -27.82 -9.67 -29.73
CA THR A 86 -26.81 -10.38 -28.93
C THR A 86 -25.42 -9.79 -29.15
N THR A 87 -25.06 -8.75 -28.41
CA THR A 87 -23.66 -8.52 -28.03
C THR A 87 -23.38 -9.43 -26.83
N SER A 88 -22.56 -10.45 -27.01
CA SER A 88 -21.90 -11.16 -25.89
C SER A 88 -20.98 -10.18 -25.16
N SER A 89 -21.55 -9.30 -24.33
CA SER A 89 -20.77 -8.42 -23.47
C SER A 89 -20.24 -9.25 -22.32
N ILE A 90 -18.93 -9.47 -22.30
CA ILE A 90 -18.23 -9.99 -21.12
C ILE A 90 -18.66 -9.12 -19.93
N PRO A 91 -19.16 -9.71 -18.81
CA PRO A 91 -19.57 -8.93 -17.66
C PRO A 91 -18.42 -8.04 -17.16
N PRO A 92 -18.69 -6.82 -16.69
CA PRO A 92 -17.65 -6.02 -16.02
C PRO A 92 -17.08 -6.82 -14.85
N GLU A 93 -15.75 -6.84 -14.74
CA GLU A 93 -15.01 -7.70 -13.82
C GLU A 93 -14.01 -6.85 -13.01
N ILE A 94 -13.94 -7.09 -11.70
CA ILE A 94 -12.84 -6.57 -10.87
C ILE A 94 -11.72 -7.60 -10.85
N SER A 95 -10.48 -7.15 -11.06
CA SER A 95 -9.32 -8.03 -11.17
C SER A 95 -8.27 -7.61 -10.16
N ARG A 96 -7.47 -8.57 -9.67
CA ARG A 96 -6.32 -8.26 -8.81
C ARG A 96 -5.00 -8.56 -9.48
N ARG A 97 -3.98 -7.82 -9.06
CA ARG A 97 -2.57 -8.05 -9.38
C ARG A 97 -1.70 -7.79 -8.14
N PRO A 98 -0.53 -8.42 -8.02
CA PRO A 98 0.37 -8.14 -6.90
C PRO A 98 0.92 -6.72 -6.96
N CYS A 99 1.08 -6.06 -5.81
CA CYS A 99 1.83 -4.82 -5.72
C CYS A 99 3.33 -5.11 -5.92
N PRO A 100 4.01 -4.50 -6.91
CA PRO A 100 5.37 -4.87 -7.28
C PRO A 100 6.43 -4.49 -6.23
N HIS A 101 6.12 -3.57 -5.31
CA HIS A 101 7.11 -2.98 -4.41
C HIS A 101 7.41 -3.83 -3.17
N SER A 102 8.67 -3.92 -2.76
CA SER A 102 9.04 -4.63 -1.52
C SER A 102 8.60 -3.89 -0.25
N ALA A 103 8.55 -2.56 -0.32
CA ALA A 103 8.07 -1.71 0.76
C ALA A 103 7.32 -0.48 0.23
N LEU A 104 6.45 0.07 1.06
CA LEU A 104 5.68 1.27 0.79
C LEU A 104 5.83 2.28 1.92
N ILE A 105 6.03 3.54 1.56
CA ILE A 105 6.00 4.67 2.47
C ILE A 105 4.76 5.49 2.16
N LEU A 106 3.83 5.56 3.11
CA LEU A 106 2.61 6.36 3.00
C LEU A 106 2.74 7.60 3.87
N LEU A 107 2.75 8.78 3.24
CA LEU A 107 2.87 10.07 3.90
C LEU A 107 1.52 10.77 3.96
N CYS A 108 1.07 11.14 5.15
CA CYS A 108 -0.13 11.96 5.29
C CYS A 108 0.15 13.34 4.68
N SER A 109 -0.63 13.74 3.68
CA SER A 109 -0.48 15.03 2.98
C SER A 109 -1.68 15.97 3.15
N GLN A 110 -2.56 15.69 4.12
CA GLN A 110 -3.74 16.51 4.37
C GLN A 110 -3.37 17.95 4.70
N LYS A 111 -4.11 18.89 4.11
CA LYS A 111 -4.00 20.34 4.38
C LYS A 111 -5.18 20.90 5.18
N THR A 112 -6.32 20.21 5.16
CA THR A 112 -7.56 20.62 5.84
C THR A 112 -7.44 20.45 7.35
N ARG A 113 -7.94 21.43 8.12
CA ARG A 113 -7.83 21.57 9.59
C ARG A 113 -6.41 21.82 10.10
N ASP A 114 -5.41 21.07 9.65
CA ASP A 114 -4.01 21.25 10.00
C ASP A 114 -3.13 21.01 8.76
N ALA A 115 -2.38 22.03 8.35
CA ALA A 115 -1.57 22.00 7.15
C ALA A 115 -0.18 21.39 7.33
N ARG A 116 0.26 21.09 8.56
CA ARG A 116 1.65 20.68 8.83
C ARG A 116 2.02 19.37 8.10
N CYS A 117 1.10 18.41 8.03
CA CYS A 117 1.29 17.19 7.23
C CYS A 117 1.41 17.52 5.73
N GLY A 118 0.47 18.31 5.19
CA GLY A 118 0.51 18.73 3.79
C GLY A 118 1.69 19.62 3.38
N GLN A 119 2.31 20.32 4.34
CA GLN A 119 3.55 21.08 4.14
C GLN A 119 4.80 20.19 4.20
N SER A 120 4.83 19.24 5.14
CA SER A 120 6.00 18.37 5.37
C SER A 120 6.11 17.22 4.36
N ALA A 121 4.99 16.64 3.92
CA ALA A 121 5.01 15.44 3.07
C ALA A 121 5.84 15.61 1.77
N PRO A 122 5.77 16.71 1.00
CA PRO A 122 6.63 16.89 -0.18
C PRO A 122 8.12 17.00 0.16
N LEU A 123 8.46 17.62 1.29
CA LEU A 123 9.85 17.76 1.75
C LEU A 123 10.41 16.39 2.18
N LEU A 124 9.63 15.63 2.94
CA LEU A 124 10.00 14.28 3.37
C LEU A 124 10.13 13.33 2.20
N ARG A 125 9.21 13.38 1.23
CA ARG A 125 9.31 12.60 0.00
C ARG A 125 10.62 12.90 -0.73
N LYS A 126 10.94 14.17 -0.97
CA LYS A 126 12.19 14.57 -1.65
C LYS A 126 13.44 14.05 -0.93
N GLU A 127 13.44 14.10 0.40
CA GLU A 127 14.59 13.65 1.19
C GLU A 127 14.71 12.11 1.23
N LEU A 128 13.60 11.38 1.38
CA LEU A 128 13.58 9.93 1.26
C LEU A 128 14.05 9.48 -0.13
N GLU A 129 13.59 10.15 -1.19
CA GLU A 129 14.04 9.93 -2.56
C GLU A 129 15.57 10.11 -2.69
N ARG A 130 16.12 11.18 -2.10
CA ARG A 130 17.56 11.44 -2.11
C ARG A 130 18.37 10.28 -1.53
N HIS A 131 17.85 9.58 -0.53
CA HIS A 131 18.52 8.44 0.09
C HIS A 131 18.24 7.09 -0.61
N LEU A 132 17.07 6.92 -1.23
CA LEU A 132 16.69 5.67 -1.91
C LEU A 132 17.26 5.57 -3.33
N ARG A 133 17.47 6.71 -4.03
CA ARG A 133 18.01 6.73 -5.40
C ARG A 133 19.42 6.16 -5.51
N PRO A 134 20.40 6.52 -4.65
CA PRO A 134 21.74 5.92 -4.69
C PRO A 134 21.75 4.40 -4.47
N LEU A 135 20.72 3.86 -3.80
CA LEU A 135 20.54 2.44 -3.58
C LEU A 135 19.81 1.73 -4.74
N GLY A 136 19.35 2.45 -5.76
CA GLY A 136 18.54 1.90 -6.86
C GLY A 136 17.14 1.42 -6.43
N LEU A 137 16.71 1.77 -5.21
CA LEU A 137 15.48 1.26 -4.60
C LEU A 137 14.28 2.17 -4.80
N PHE A 138 14.46 3.44 -5.15
CA PHE A 138 13.34 4.33 -5.38
C PHE A 138 12.51 3.84 -6.58
N ARG A 139 11.19 3.79 -6.40
CA ARG A 139 10.19 3.58 -7.44
C ARG A 139 9.34 4.84 -7.52
N ASP A 140 9.33 5.47 -8.69
CA ASP A 140 8.42 6.59 -8.93
C ASP A 140 6.97 6.09 -9.11
N MET A 141 6.07 6.99 -9.50
CA MET A 141 4.63 6.69 -9.54
C MET A 141 4.24 5.74 -10.68
N ASP A 142 5.02 5.71 -11.75
CA ASP A 142 4.73 4.90 -12.95
C ASP A 142 5.72 3.71 -13.09
N ASP A 143 6.66 3.59 -12.14
CA ASP A 143 7.66 2.53 -12.11
C ASP A 143 7.12 1.23 -11.50
N GLU A 144 6.62 0.36 -12.36
CA GLU A 144 6.14 -0.98 -11.98
C GLU A 144 7.25 -2.04 -11.84
N ARG A 145 8.54 -1.64 -11.87
CA ARG A 145 9.64 -2.61 -11.72
C ARG A 145 9.55 -3.31 -10.35
N PRO A 146 9.67 -4.64 -10.31
CA PRO A 146 9.63 -5.39 -9.06
C PRO A 146 10.63 -4.90 -8.02
N GLY A 147 10.24 -5.06 -6.76
CA GLY A 147 10.98 -4.64 -5.59
C GLY A 147 11.02 -3.13 -5.40
N GLY A 148 12.04 -2.65 -4.68
CA GLY A 148 12.17 -1.23 -4.36
C GLY A 148 11.11 -0.71 -3.39
N VAL A 149 10.97 0.62 -3.37
CA VAL A 149 10.19 1.38 -2.40
C VAL A 149 9.33 2.41 -3.14
N GLY A 150 8.00 2.26 -3.03
CA GLY A 150 7.05 3.28 -3.48
C GLY A 150 6.77 4.30 -2.38
N ILE A 151 6.69 5.59 -2.73
CA ILE A 151 6.35 6.67 -1.80
C ILE A 151 5.07 7.36 -2.25
N TYR A 152 4.02 7.24 -1.46
CA TYR A 152 2.70 7.75 -1.79
C TYR A 152 2.19 8.73 -0.75
N PHE A 153 1.51 9.76 -1.23
CA PHE A 153 0.72 10.65 -0.42
C PHE A 153 -0.63 10.02 -0.16
N ILE A 154 -1.08 10.13 1.09
CA ILE A 154 -2.38 9.64 1.53
C ILE A 154 -3.13 10.72 2.29
N SER A 155 -4.44 10.53 2.38
CA SER A 155 -5.36 11.38 3.13
C SER A 155 -5.11 11.31 4.64
N HIS A 156 -5.82 12.14 5.40
CA HIS A 156 -5.67 12.23 6.85
C HIS A 156 -5.83 10.87 7.56
N VAL A 157 -4.78 10.42 8.25
CA VAL A 157 -4.77 9.17 9.05
C VAL A 157 -5.04 9.38 10.55
N GLY A 158 -5.50 10.56 10.95
CA GLY A 158 -5.54 10.95 12.36
C GLY A 158 -4.20 11.48 12.87
N GLY A 159 -4.13 11.81 14.17
CA GLY A 159 -2.88 12.18 14.83
C GLY A 159 -2.18 13.45 14.31
N HIS A 160 -2.91 14.45 13.78
CA HIS A 160 -2.29 15.69 13.27
C HIS A 160 -1.52 16.47 14.35
N LYS A 161 -1.88 16.33 15.65
CA LYS A 161 -1.08 16.82 16.79
C LYS A 161 0.39 16.33 16.75
N TYR A 162 0.62 15.19 16.12
CA TYR A 162 1.90 14.52 15.99
C TYR A 162 2.47 14.59 14.56
N SER A 163 2.02 15.50 13.70
CA SER A 163 2.59 15.71 12.36
C SER A 163 4.13 15.81 12.39
N ALA A 164 4.88 15.29 11.42
CA ALA A 164 4.46 14.64 10.17
C ALA A 164 4.18 13.13 10.34
N ASN A 165 3.06 12.63 9.82
CA ASN A 165 2.68 11.22 9.91
C ASN A 165 3.16 10.43 8.69
N MET A 166 3.79 9.28 8.94
CA MET A 166 4.33 8.37 7.93
C MET A 166 4.05 6.92 8.34
N MET A 167 3.58 6.09 7.42
CA MET A 167 3.41 4.65 7.63
C MET A 167 4.34 3.89 6.69
N VAL A 168 5.11 2.94 7.23
CA VAL A 168 6.02 2.10 6.44
C VAL A 168 5.48 0.68 6.45
N TYR A 169 4.97 0.21 5.32
CA TYR A 169 4.59 -1.18 5.12
C TYR A 169 5.75 -1.92 4.45
N ARG A 170 6.10 -3.10 4.96
CA ARG A 170 7.23 -3.90 4.45
C ARG A 170 6.80 -5.35 4.28
N ARG A 171 7.19 -5.96 3.16
CA ARG A 171 7.20 -7.42 3.02
C ARG A 171 8.23 -8.05 3.98
N PRO A 172 8.08 -9.34 4.32
CA PRO A 172 9.06 -10.03 5.15
C PRO A 172 10.45 -9.98 4.52
N ASP A 173 11.43 -9.53 5.30
CA ASP A 173 12.83 -9.44 4.85
C ASP A 173 12.95 -8.77 3.46
N ALA A 174 12.32 -7.60 3.32
CA ALA A 174 12.12 -6.90 2.06
C ALA A 174 13.40 -6.68 1.23
N PHE A 175 14.56 -6.58 1.90
CA PHE A 175 15.86 -6.27 1.30
C PHE A 175 17.00 -7.19 1.74
N GLY A 176 16.72 -8.30 2.44
CA GLY A 176 17.73 -9.25 2.91
C GLY A 176 18.54 -8.76 4.12
N LEU A 177 18.00 -7.82 4.90
CA LEU A 177 18.73 -7.09 5.95
C LEU A 177 18.00 -7.09 7.31
N ASP A 178 16.94 -7.88 7.48
CA ASP A 178 16.15 -7.87 8.72
C ASP A 178 16.94 -8.45 9.91
N ASP A 179 17.80 -9.44 9.65
CA ASP A 179 18.60 -10.13 10.68
C ASP A 179 19.97 -9.46 10.96
N VAL A 180 20.35 -8.45 10.17
CA VAL A 180 21.66 -7.79 10.35
C VAL A 180 21.63 -6.98 11.63
N GLU A 181 22.53 -7.21 12.59
CA GLU A 181 22.60 -6.39 13.81
C GLU A 181 22.87 -4.90 13.48
N ARG A 182 22.52 -3.99 14.39
CA ARG A 182 22.83 -2.56 14.17
C ARG A 182 24.35 -2.41 14.15
N VAL A 183 24.91 -2.26 12.96
CA VAL A 183 26.34 -2.03 12.77
C VAL A 183 26.70 -0.72 13.47
N THR A 184 27.64 -0.79 14.42
CA THR A 184 28.26 0.37 15.05
C THR A 184 28.99 1.20 13.98
N GLU A 185 29.06 2.52 14.18
CA GLU A 185 29.64 3.47 13.22
C GLU A 185 30.98 2.97 12.64
N GLY A 186 31.02 2.73 11.32
CA GLY A 186 32.23 2.34 10.58
C GLY A 186 32.15 1.06 9.73
N GLY A 187 31.06 0.28 9.78
CA GLY A 187 30.96 -0.96 9.01
C GLY A 187 30.52 -0.80 7.55
N GLU A 188 30.83 -1.82 6.75
CA GLU A 188 30.70 -1.92 5.29
C GLU A 188 29.39 -1.34 4.73
N HIS A 189 29.48 -0.79 3.51
CA HIS A 189 28.34 -0.28 2.75
C HIS A 189 27.25 -1.36 2.69
N MET A 190 26.14 -1.20 3.44
CA MET A 190 25.05 -2.17 3.42
C MET A 190 24.43 -2.16 2.02
N VAL A 191 24.72 -3.19 1.23
CA VAL A 191 24.17 -3.32 -0.12
C VAL A 191 22.83 -4.07 0.01
N PRO A 192 21.69 -3.39 -0.18
CA PRO A 192 20.41 -4.07 -0.19
C PRO A 192 20.37 -5.07 -1.34
N LYS A 193 19.98 -6.31 -1.05
CA LYS A 193 19.73 -7.29 -2.10
C LYS A 193 18.33 -7.04 -2.64
N ALA A 194 18.23 -6.65 -3.90
CA ALA A 194 16.94 -6.66 -4.59
C ALA A 194 16.45 -8.11 -4.60
N LYS A 195 15.41 -8.43 -3.81
CA LYS A 195 14.76 -9.74 -3.93
C LYS A 195 14.18 -9.86 -5.34
N THR A 196 14.43 -11.02 -5.94
CA THR A 196 13.77 -11.49 -7.17
C THR A 196 12.26 -11.44 -6.99
N VAL A 197 11.53 -11.28 -8.10
CA VAL A 197 10.06 -11.33 -8.13
C VAL A 197 9.58 -12.50 -7.27
N VAL A 198 8.90 -12.22 -6.16
CA VAL A 198 8.30 -13.27 -5.33
C VAL A 198 7.16 -13.86 -6.16
N PRO A 199 7.16 -15.17 -6.45
CA PRO A 199 6.04 -15.80 -7.11
C PRO A 199 4.75 -15.49 -6.33
N GLU A 200 3.65 -15.23 -7.04
CA GLU A 200 2.38 -14.88 -6.38
C GLU A 200 1.96 -15.94 -5.34
N THR A 201 2.27 -17.21 -5.61
CA THR A 201 2.03 -18.36 -4.73
C THR A 201 2.79 -18.31 -3.40
N GLU A 202 3.81 -17.46 -3.29
CA GLU A 202 4.64 -17.27 -2.10
C GLU A 202 4.46 -15.88 -1.48
N ASP A 203 3.66 -15.00 -2.09
CA ASP A 203 3.42 -13.67 -1.57
C ASP A 203 2.51 -13.75 -0.32
N VAL A 204 3.05 -13.28 0.80
CA VAL A 204 2.36 -13.25 2.11
C VAL A 204 1.91 -11.84 2.50
N GLY A 205 2.12 -10.87 1.60
CA GLY A 205 1.86 -9.45 1.83
C GLY A 205 2.85 -8.81 2.82
N ALA A 206 2.38 -7.78 3.52
CA ALA A 206 3.15 -7.04 4.52
C ALA A 206 3.40 -7.91 5.75
N ALA A 207 4.66 -8.10 6.14
CA ALA A 207 4.95 -8.61 7.48
C ALA A 207 4.79 -7.52 8.52
N GLN A 208 5.10 -6.27 8.17
CA GLN A 208 5.25 -5.20 9.12
C GLN A 208 4.57 -3.92 8.63
N CYS A 209 3.95 -3.20 9.56
CA CYS A 209 3.61 -1.79 9.39
C CYS A 209 4.18 -1.02 10.57
N ILE A 210 4.97 0.02 10.29
CA ILE A 210 5.52 0.92 11.29
C ILE A 210 4.88 2.29 11.09
N TRP A 211 4.00 2.70 12.01
CA TRP A 211 3.38 4.03 11.97
C TRP A 211 4.21 5.00 12.81
N LEU A 212 4.82 5.95 12.12
CA LEU A 212 5.66 6.99 12.66
C LEU A 212 5.02 8.37 12.58
N ALA A 213 5.47 9.25 13.47
CA ALA A 213 5.06 10.63 13.60
C ALA A 213 6.26 11.53 13.91
N ARG A 214 6.05 12.85 13.82
CA ARG A 214 7.08 13.87 14.11
C ARG A 214 8.35 13.71 13.26
N ILE A 215 8.20 13.13 12.08
CA ILE A 215 9.32 12.90 11.17
C ILE A 215 9.80 14.22 10.60
N LYS A 216 11.12 14.40 10.60
CA LYS A 216 11.81 15.54 10.00
C LYS A 216 12.73 15.08 8.87
N PRO A 217 13.17 15.98 7.97
CA PRO A 217 14.14 15.64 6.93
C PRO A 217 15.43 15.00 7.49
N GLU A 218 15.95 15.50 8.62
CA GLU A 218 17.14 14.96 9.30
C GLU A 218 17.02 13.48 9.74
N ASP A 219 15.79 12.96 9.84
CA ASP A 219 15.56 11.56 10.20
C ASP A 219 15.64 10.60 8.99
N CYS A 220 15.48 11.11 7.77
CA CYS A 220 15.23 10.30 6.57
C CYS A 220 16.36 9.32 6.26
N GLU A 221 17.62 9.71 6.48
CA GLU A 221 18.77 8.82 6.28
C GLU A 221 18.66 7.56 7.16
N ASN A 222 18.40 7.75 8.45
CA ASN A 222 18.29 6.67 9.42
C ASN A 222 17.00 5.87 9.21
N LEU A 223 15.91 6.53 8.80
CA LEU A 223 14.68 5.84 8.41
C LEU A 223 14.92 4.90 7.23
N VAL A 224 15.66 5.32 6.21
CA VAL A 224 16.03 4.43 5.10
C VAL A 224 16.90 3.29 5.62
N LYS A 225 18.02 3.60 6.27
CA LYS A 225 19.01 2.60 6.72
C LYS A 225 18.43 1.55 7.67
N TYR A 226 17.60 1.93 8.63
CA TYR A 226 17.16 1.05 9.71
C TYR A 226 15.70 0.65 9.59
N THR A 227 14.80 1.61 9.33
CA THR A 227 13.36 1.33 9.33
C THR A 227 12.92 0.66 8.04
N ILE A 228 13.28 1.21 6.88
CA ILE A 228 12.84 0.70 5.58
C ILE A 228 13.67 -0.53 5.19
N LEU A 229 14.99 -0.50 5.36
CA LEU A 229 15.85 -1.61 4.96
C LEU A 229 15.80 -2.79 5.94
N GLN A 230 15.81 -2.54 7.26
CA GLN A 230 15.96 -3.59 8.29
C GLN A 230 14.70 -3.83 9.15
N GLY A 231 13.64 -3.02 9.00
CA GLY A 231 12.43 -3.17 9.81
C GLY A 231 12.55 -2.73 11.26
N LYS A 232 13.53 -1.89 11.58
CA LYS A 232 13.83 -1.45 12.95
C LYS A 232 13.33 -0.03 13.20
N VAL A 233 12.74 0.18 14.37
CA VAL A 233 12.32 1.52 14.82
C VAL A 233 13.52 2.25 15.43
N VAL A 234 13.82 3.45 14.94
CA VAL A 234 15.01 4.22 15.37
C VAL A 234 14.76 4.99 16.68
N LYS A 235 13.64 5.73 16.77
CA LYS A 235 13.30 6.58 17.92
C LYS A 235 11.91 6.24 18.48
N PRO A 236 11.71 5.04 19.03
CA PRO A 236 10.38 4.55 19.38
C PRO A 236 9.64 5.45 20.38
N GLU A 237 10.33 6.04 21.35
CA GLU A 237 9.74 6.85 22.42
C GLU A 237 9.15 8.18 21.92
N THR A 238 9.64 8.68 20.78
CA THR A 238 9.27 10.01 20.26
C THR A 238 8.52 9.96 18.94
N GLN A 239 8.80 8.96 18.11
CA GLN A 239 8.27 8.85 16.75
C GLN A 239 7.27 7.72 16.57
N LEU A 240 7.32 6.64 17.35
CA LEU A 240 6.38 5.52 17.16
C LEU A 240 4.97 5.93 17.60
N ARG A 241 3.99 5.71 16.72
CA ARG A 241 2.57 5.87 16.98
C ARG A 241 1.85 4.56 17.19
N GLY A 242 2.37 3.50 16.58
CA GLY A 242 1.78 2.18 16.57
C GLY A 242 2.27 1.40 15.37
N GLY A 243 1.63 0.26 15.11
CA GLY A 243 2.00 -0.64 14.04
C GLY A 243 1.81 -2.09 14.43
N PHE A 244 2.29 -2.97 13.55
CA PHE A 244 2.28 -4.41 13.78
C PHE A 244 3.49 -5.05 13.13
N ASP A 245 3.86 -6.21 13.66
CA ASP A 245 4.82 -7.13 13.08
C ASP A 245 4.23 -8.54 13.19
N ARG A 246 3.70 -9.04 12.06
CA ARG A 246 3.05 -10.35 11.93
C ARG A 246 4.03 -11.50 12.10
N ALA A 247 5.32 -11.30 11.80
CA ALA A 247 6.34 -12.33 12.00
C ALA A 247 6.61 -12.57 13.49
N LYS A 248 6.58 -11.48 14.28
CA LYS A 248 6.81 -11.52 15.73
C LYS A 248 5.53 -11.63 16.56
N GLY A 249 4.35 -11.51 15.93
CA GLY A 249 3.06 -11.53 16.62
C GLY A 249 2.82 -10.32 17.53
N ILE A 250 3.51 -9.20 17.29
CA ILE A 250 3.41 -7.99 18.13
C ILE A 250 2.60 -6.89 17.43
N MET A 251 1.86 -6.11 18.23
CA MET A 251 1.12 -4.95 17.76
C MET A 251 1.12 -3.84 18.80
N SER A 252 1.00 -2.60 18.33
CA SER A 252 0.94 -1.39 19.16
C SER A 252 -0.06 -0.43 18.51
N TRP A 253 -0.95 0.15 19.30
CA TRP A 253 -2.02 1.05 18.86
C TRP A 253 -2.05 2.32 19.70
#